data_AF-A0A924BHQ3-F1
#
_entry.id   AF-A0A924BHQ3-F1
#
_cell.length_a   1.000
_cell.length_b   1.000
_cell.length_c   1.000
_cell.angle_alpha   90.00
_cell.angle_beta   90.00
_cell.angle_gamma   90.00
#
_symmetry.space_group_name_H-M   'P 1'
#
loop_
_entity.id
_entity.type
_entity.pdbx_description
1 polymer ?
#
loop_
_entity_poly.entity_id
_entity_poly.type
_entity_poly.pdbx_seq_one_letter_code
_entity_poly.pdbx_strand_id
1 'polypeptide(L)'
;PLASQHYAPGQDPLEVLPWFDSGNYSVQVQPRMRNLWIQGGPRARTFFATEPRLAPTLNKVPLVFWHRSYAYVNSTHALLPRHLNEVYEINGPERLSGILLHTKFLPVIVKKSAEERERQQHFANSTLYDTYYLELIQNPDLWCVGSQRYTGWRQLEALGLMSRGGWI
;
A
#
# COMPACT_ATOMS: atom_id res chain seq x y z
N PRO A 1 12.96 14.41 -3.88
CA PRO A 1 12.06 14.76 -2.75
C PRO A 1 10.59 14.91 -3.17
N LEU A 2 9.63 14.61 -2.27
CA LEU A 2 8.20 14.52 -2.58
C LEU A 2 7.55 15.83 -3.07
N ALA A 3 7.78 16.95 -2.39
CA ALA A 3 7.24 18.27 -2.76
C ALA A 3 8.01 18.95 -3.90
N SER A 4 9.11 18.36 -4.37
CA SER A 4 9.89 18.91 -5.50
C SER A 4 9.30 18.55 -6.87
N GLN A 5 8.39 17.58 -6.92
CA GLN A 5 7.70 17.23 -8.16
C GLN A 5 6.46 18.13 -8.35
N HIS A 6 6.01 18.30 -9.59
CA HIS A 6 4.80 19.03 -9.91
C HIS A 6 3.69 18.05 -10.33
N TYR A 7 2.46 18.32 -9.89
CA TYR A 7 1.28 17.57 -10.31
C TYR A 7 0.12 18.55 -10.52
N ALA A 8 -0.54 18.43 -11.67
CA ALA A 8 -1.76 19.16 -11.97
C ALA A 8 -2.98 18.22 -11.93
N PRO A 9 -4.15 18.66 -11.44
CA PRO A 9 -5.37 17.85 -11.51
C PRO A 9 -5.67 17.38 -12.94
N GLY A 10 -5.90 16.08 -13.10
CA GLY A 10 -6.16 15.46 -14.41
C GLY A 10 -4.92 14.91 -15.11
N GLN A 11 -3.70 15.24 -14.63
CA GLN A 11 -2.48 14.59 -15.09
C GLN A 11 -2.45 13.12 -14.67
N ASP A 12 -1.88 12.25 -15.49
CA ASP A 12 -1.59 10.88 -15.07
C ASP A 12 -0.57 10.91 -13.92
N PRO A 13 -0.94 10.46 -12.70
CA PRO A 13 -0.04 10.51 -11.57
C PRO A 13 1.20 9.61 -11.72
N LEU A 14 1.19 8.66 -12.67
CA LEU A 14 2.35 7.83 -12.99
C LEU A 14 3.42 8.58 -13.77
N GLU A 15 3.11 9.71 -14.41
CA GLU A 15 4.13 10.60 -14.97
C GLU A 15 4.99 11.25 -13.88
N VAL A 16 4.37 11.52 -12.72
CA VAL A 16 4.99 12.20 -11.58
C VAL A 16 5.64 11.21 -10.61
N LEU A 17 4.98 10.06 -10.37
CA LEU A 17 5.43 9.01 -9.48
C LEU A 17 5.62 7.67 -10.22
N PRO A 18 6.59 7.58 -11.14
CA PRO A 18 6.78 6.38 -11.93
C PRO A 18 7.59 5.30 -11.19
N TRP A 19 7.90 5.44 -9.89
CA TRP A 19 8.84 4.56 -9.18
C TRP A 19 8.16 3.75 -8.08
N PHE A 20 8.59 2.51 -7.91
CA PHE A 20 8.16 1.60 -6.84
C PHE A 20 9.32 0.71 -6.37
N ASP A 21 9.20 0.09 -5.19
CA ASP A 21 10.16 -0.93 -4.74
C ASP A 21 9.71 -2.29 -5.27
N SER A 22 10.58 -3.04 -5.94
CA SER A 22 10.22 -4.35 -6.53
C SER A 22 10.29 -5.53 -5.56
N GLY A 23 10.80 -5.32 -4.36
CA GLY A 23 10.92 -6.33 -3.31
C GLY A 23 10.71 -5.66 -1.97
N ASN A 24 11.29 -6.20 -0.88
CA ASN A 24 11.19 -5.70 0.51
C ASN A 24 9.80 -5.80 1.16
N TYR A 25 8.92 -6.63 0.59
CA TYR A 25 7.61 -6.91 1.17
C TYR A 25 7.65 -8.11 2.12
N SER A 26 7.03 -7.97 3.29
CA SER A 26 6.72 -9.08 4.20
C SER A 26 5.24 -9.43 4.09
N VAL A 27 4.93 -10.72 4.21
CA VAL A 27 3.56 -11.23 4.14
C VAL A 27 3.30 -12.13 5.34
N GLN A 28 2.20 -11.88 6.04
CA GLN A 28 1.74 -12.69 7.16
C GLN A 28 0.23 -12.84 7.12
N VAL A 29 -0.31 -13.98 7.57
CA VAL A 29 -1.75 -14.14 7.74
C VAL A 29 -2.16 -13.60 9.10
N GLN A 30 -3.13 -12.69 9.13
CA GLN A 30 -3.79 -12.26 10.36
C GLN A 30 -4.85 -13.31 10.74
N PRO A 31 -4.70 -14.09 11.83
CA PRO A 31 -5.54 -15.28 12.04
C PRO A 31 -7.02 -14.97 12.32
N ARG A 32 -7.30 -13.84 13.00
CA ARG A 32 -8.66 -13.47 13.41
C ARG A 32 -9.55 -13.14 12.23
N MET A 33 -9.05 -12.44 11.22
CA MET A 33 -9.78 -11.96 10.04
C MET A 33 -9.45 -12.74 8.78
N ARG A 34 -8.42 -13.60 8.82
CA ARG A 34 -7.93 -14.42 7.71
C ARG A 34 -7.55 -13.61 6.47
N ASN A 35 -7.10 -12.38 6.67
CA ASN A 35 -6.56 -11.54 5.61
C ASN A 35 -5.04 -11.56 5.64
N LEU A 36 -4.41 -11.34 4.49
CA LEU A 36 -2.98 -11.06 4.44
C LEU A 36 -2.70 -9.69 5.06
N TRP A 37 -1.61 -9.60 5.81
CA TRP A 37 -0.89 -8.37 6.11
C TRP A 37 0.34 -8.35 5.23
N ILE A 38 0.29 -7.48 4.23
CA ILE A 38 1.41 -7.17 3.35
C ILE A 38 1.97 -5.84 3.81
N GLN A 39 3.24 -5.79 4.20
CA GLN A 39 3.92 -4.58 4.68
C GLN A 39 5.26 -4.45 3.95
N GLY A 40 5.80 -3.25 3.85
CA GLY A 40 7.05 -3.01 3.11
C GLY A 40 7.00 -1.76 2.26
N GLY A 41 7.74 -1.81 1.16
CA GLY A 41 7.89 -0.74 0.19
C GLY A 41 8.64 0.49 0.74
N PRO A 42 8.56 1.61 0.00
CA PRO A 42 9.22 2.85 0.38
C PRO A 42 8.76 3.35 1.75
N ARG A 43 7.50 3.08 2.11
CA ARG A 43 6.96 3.50 3.41
C ARG A 43 7.66 2.79 4.56
N ALA A 44 7.79 1.47 4.52
CA ALA A 44 8.43 0.74 5.61
C ALA A 44 9.92 1.07 5.70
N ARG A 45 10.62 1.14 4.56
CA ARG A 45 12.05 1.45 4.52
C ARG A 45 12.37 2.86 5.03
N THR A 46 11.58 3.87 4.66
CA THR A 46 11.88 5.26 5.03
C THR A 46 11.43 5.60 6.45
N PHE A 47 10.22 5.18 6.85
CA PHE A 47 9.60 5.66 8.10
C PHE A 47 9.52 4.61 9.21
N PHE A 48 9.80 3.35 8.90
CA PHE A 48 9.69 2.22 9.85
C PHE A 48 10.93 1.32 9.78
N ALA A 49 12.09 1.87 9.42
CA ALA A 49 13.31 1.09 9.16
C ALA A 49 13.70 0.19 10.33
N THR A 50 13.56 0.68 11.56
CA THR A 50 13.90 -0.05 12.80
C THR A 50 12.88 -1.13 13.16
N GLU A 51 11.59 -0.93 12.83
CA GLU A 51 10.53 -1.90 13.11
C GLU A 51 9.53 -1.98 11.92
N PRO A 52 9.92 -2.64 10.81
CA PRO A 52 9.10 -2.66 9.58
C PRO A 52 7.71 -3.29 9.75
N ARG A 53 7.52 -4.13 10.77
CA ARG A 53 6.23 -4.78 11.11
C ARG A 53 5.17 -3.79 11.60
N LEU A 54 5.55 -2.58 11.98
CA LEU A 54 4.62 -1.51 12.35
C LEU A 54 4.18 -0.67 11.16
N ALA A 55 4.78 -0.86 9.97
CA ALA A 55 4.39 -0.14 8.78
C ALA A 55 2.92 -0.42 8.40
N PRO A 56 2.14 0.57 7.93
CA PRO A 56 0.75 0.34 7.54
C PRO A 56 0.62 -0.73 6.45
N THR A 57 -0.38 -1.59 6.56
CA THR A 57 -0.61 -2.67 5.61
C THR A 57 -0.99 -2.17 4.22
N LEU A 58 -0.57 -2.90 3.19
CA LEU A 58 -0.73 -2.58 1.77
C LEU A 58 -1.85 -3.38 1.11
N ASN A 59 -2.19 -4.55 1.65
CA ASN A 59 -3.20 -5.45 1.09
C ASN A 59 -4.56 -4.75 0.98
N LYS A 60 -5.30 -5.03 -0.10
CA LYS A 60 -6.65 -4.51 -0.32
C LYS A 60 -7.55 -5.62 -0.86
N VAL A 61 -8.85 -5.54 -0.56
CA VAL A 61 -9.89 -6.38 -1.15
C VAL A 61 -10.93 -5.46 -1.81
N PRO A 62 -10.60 -4.84 -2.95
CA PRO A 62 -11.38 -3.74 -3.51
C PRO A 62 -12.55 -4.22 -4.41
N LEU A 63 -12.41 -5.37 -5.05
CA LEU A 63 -13.41 -5.92 -5.98
C LEU A 63 -14.12 -7.08 -5.31
N VAL A 64 -15.39 -6.87 -4.98
CA VAL A 64 -16.22 -7.83 -4.24
C VAL A 64 -17.58 -7.89 -4.92
N PHE A 65 -18.05 -9.12 -5.20
CA PHE A 65 -19.46 -9.32 -5.52
C PHE A 65 -20.29 -9.03 -4.28
N TRP A 66 -20.84 -7.82 -4.23
CA TRP A 66 -21.41 -7.27 -3.02
C TRP A 66 -22.69 -8.00 -2.61
N HIS A 67 -22.83 -8.22 -1.31
CA HIS A 67 -24.06 -8.67 -0.69
C HIS A 67 -24.40 -7.75 0.49
N ARG A 68 -25.69 -7.49 0.72
CA ARG A 68 -26.17 -6.55 1.75
C ARG A 68 -25.69 -6.86 3.17
N SER A 69 -25.30 -8.10 3.45
CA SER A 69 -24.80 -8.53 4.76
C SER A 69 -23.28 -8.35 4.93
N TYR A 70 -22.58 -7.85 3.90
CA TYR A 70 -21.14 -7.67 3.95
C TYR A 70 -20.78 -6.32 4.58
N ALA A 71 -19.64 -6.28 5.25
CA ALA A 71 -19.16 -5.07 5.91
C ALA A 71 -17.64 -4.96 5.84
N TYR A 72 -17.13 -3.80 5.46
CA TYR A 72 -15.72 -3.46 5.58
C TYR A 72 -15.41 -3.07 7.02
N VAL A 73 -14.36 -3.65 7.60
CA VAL A 73 -14.01 -3.46 9.03
C VAL A 73 -12.74 -2.65 9.27
N ASN A 74 -11.96 -2.40 8.22
CA ASN A 74 -10.78 -1.52 8.27
C ASN A 74 -10.53 -0.92 6.89
N SER A 75 -11.35 0.07 6.52
CA SER A 75 -11.43 0.52 5.12
C SER A 75 -11.55 -0.69 4.19
N THR A 76 -10.88 -0.67 3.04
CA THR A 76 -10.84 -1.77 2.08
C THR A 76 -9.80 -2.87 2.37
N HIS A 77 -9.25 -2.96 3.60
CA HIS A 77 -8.22 -3.96 3.94
C HIS A 77 -8.79 -5.32 4.36
N ALA A 78 -10.00 -5.34 4.92
CA ALA A 78 -10.65 -6.56 5.38
C ALA A 78 -12.17 -6.40 5.40
N LEU A 79 -12.86 -7.50 5.12
CA LEU A 79 -14.29 -7.61 4.96
C LEU A 79 -14.86 -8.71 5.88
N LEU A 80 -16.12 -8.58 6.25
CA LEU A 80 -16.95 -9.63 6.84
C LEU A 80 -18.01 -10.09 5.83
N PRO A 81 -18.35 -11.40 5.79
CA PRO A 81 -17.75 -12.50 6.56
C PRO A 81 -16.28 -12.80 6.18
N ARG A 82 -15.51 -13.32 7.14
CA ARG A 82 -14.04 -13.41 7.06
C ARG A 82 -13.47 -14.22 5.89
N HIS A 83 -14.22 -15.19 5.37
CA HIS A 83 -13.77 -16.01 4.24
C HIS A 83 -13.53 -15.17 2.97
N LEU A 84 -14.16 -14.01 2.86
CA LEU A 84 -13.95 -13.08 1.74
C LEU A 84 -12.54 -12.46 1.73
N ASN A 85 -11.78 -12.60 2.82
CA ASN A 85 -10.40 -12.13 2.91
C ASN A 85 -9.36 -13.17 2.47
N GLU A 86 -9.78 -14.42 2.25
CA GLU A 86 -8.91 -15.55 1.88
C GLU A 86 -8.57 -15.49 0.37
N VAL A 87 -7.96 -14.39 -0.05
CA VAL A 87 -7.55 -14.09 -1.44
C VAL A 87 -6.19 -14.69 -1.81
N TYR A 88 -5.74 -15.69 -1.06
CA TYR A 88 -4.41 -16.31 -1.16
C TYR A 88 -4.52 -17.83 -1.08
N GLU A 89 -3.43 -18.51 -1.39
CA GLU A 89 -3.32 -19.97 -1.34
C GLU A 89 -2.02 -20.37 -0.62
N ILE A 90 -2.08 -21.41 0.22
CA ILE A 90 -0.91 -21.88 0.99
C ILE A 90 -0.40 -23.22 0.44
N ASN A 91 -1.30 -24.11 0.05
CA ASN A 91 -0.99 -25.50 -0.32
C ASN A 91 -1.47 -25.87 -1.72
N GLY A 92 -1.72 -24.88 -2.57
CA GLY A 92 -2.32 -25.05 -3.90
C GLY A 92 -1.68 -24.14 -4.94
N PRO A 93 -2.20 -24.14 -6.18
CA PRO A 93 -1.69 -23.27 -7.23
C PRO A 93 -1.89 -21.81 -6.88
N GLU A 94 -1.06 -20.95 -7.47
CA GLU A 94 -1.15 -19.51 -7.26
C GLU A 94 -2.53 -18.98 -7.73
N ARG A 95 -3.16 -18.17 -6.88
CA ARG A 95 -4.44 -17.52 -7.21
C ARG A 95 -4.20 -16.29 -8.05
N LEU A 96 -5.17 -15.99 -8.92
CA LEU A 96 -5.25 -14.72 -9.61
C LEU A 96 -5.17 -13.57 -8.59
N SER A 97 -4.21 -12.68 -8.79
CA SER A 97 -4.00 -11.50 -7.97
C SER A 97 -3.69 -10.30 -8.85
N GLY A 98 -3.87 -9.11 -8.28
CA GLY A 98 -3.65 -7.86 -8.99
C GLY A 98 -3.09 -6.79 -8.08
N ILE A 99 -2.64 -5.71 -8.68
CA ILE A 99 -2.05 -4.57 -7.98
C ILE A 99 -2.92 -3.35 -8.20
N LEU A 100 -3.15 -2.62 -7.11
CA LEU A 100 -3.71 -1.27 -7.15
C LEU A 100 -2.55 -0.27 -7.12
N LEU A 101 -2.38 0.48 -8.21
CA LEU A 101 -1.43 1.59 -8.23
C LEU A 101 -1.98 2.69 -7.32
N HIS A 102 -1.20 3.06 -6.29
CA HIS A 102 -1.65 3.96 -5.24
C HIS A 102 -0.68 5.12 -5.06
N THR A 103 -1.05 6.28 -5.60
CA THR A 103 -0.21 7.47 -5.74
C THR A 103 -0.32 8.40 -4.52
N LYS A 104 -0.33 7.81 -3.31
CA LYS A 104 -0.49 8.54 -2.03
C LYS A 104 0.52 9.68 -1.88
N PHE A 105 1.71 9.49 -2.44
CA PHE A 105 2.85 10.37 -2.26
C PHE A 105 2.97 11.44 -3.33
N LEU A 106 1.87 11.78 -4.03
CA LEU A 106 1.86 12.95 -4.92
C LEU A 106 2.29 14.20 -4.14
N PRO A 107 2.85 15.23 -4.78
CA PRO A 107 3.48 16.37 -4.09
C PRO A 107 2.63 17.01 -2.99
N VAL A 108 1.31 17.02 -3.18
CA VAL A 108 0.32 17.50 -2.21
C VAL A 108 0.36 16.79 -0.85
N ILE A 109 0.98 15.61 -0.76
CA ILE A 109 1.05 14.81 0.47
C ILE A 109 1.75 15.54 1.60
N VAL A 110 2.78 16.35 1.32
CA VAL A 110 3.52 17.09 2.35
C VAL A 110 2.60 18.10 3.03
N LYS A 111 1.86 18.89 2.24
CA LYS A 111 0.87 19.84 2.75
C LYS A 111 -0.27 19.13 3.48
N LYS A 112 -0.86 18.09 2.88
CA LYS A 112 -1.95 17.31 3.50
C LYS A 112 -1.51 16.67 4.82
N SER A 113 -0.26 16.22 4.93
CA SER A 113 0.27 15.63 6.16
C SER A 113 0.35 16.63 7.30
N ALA A 114 0.70 17.89 7.00
CA ALA A 114 0.66 18.96 7.99
C ALA A 114 -0.77 19.23 8.47
N GLU A 115 -1.73 19.32 7.54
CA GLU A 115 -3.15 19.53 7.86
C GLU A 115 -3.75 18.37 8.68
N GLU A 116 -3.46 17.12 8.31
CA GLU A 116 -3.99 15.94 9.02
C GLU A 116 -3.42 15.81 10.44
N ARG A 117 -2.15 16.18 10.64
CA ARG A 117 -1.54 16.24 11.98
C ARG A 117 -2.23 17.28 12.87
N GLU A 118 -2.56 18.45 12.34
CA GLU A 118 -3.33 19.48 13.07
C GLU A 118 -4.74 19.02 13.43
N ARG A 119 -5.38 18.25 12.54
CA ARG A 119 -6.73 17.71 12.76
C ARG A 119 -6.81 16.64 13.84
N GLN A 120 -5.70 15.96 14.16
CA GLN A 120 -5.63 14.87 15.15
C GLN A 120 -6.64 13.72 14.95
N GLN A 121 -7.11 13.48 13.72
CA GLN A 121 -8.15 12.47 13.42
C GLN A 121 -7.60 11.05 13.19
N HIS A 122 -6.38 10.75 13.66
CA HIS A 122 -5.79 9.42 13.45
C HIS A 122 -6.29 8.41 14.49
N PHE A 123 -7.16 7.51 14.05
CA PHE A 123 -7.66 6.36 14.81
C PHE A 123 -6.55 5.31 15.02
N ALA A 124 -6.36 4.91 16.28
CA ALA A 124 -5.47 3.84 16.78
C ALA A 124 -3.95 4.05 16.54
N ASN A 125 -3.20 4.23 17.64
CA ASN A 125 -1.73 4.44 17.73
C ASN A 125 -1.19 5.82 17.27
N SER A 126 -1.67 6.91 17.89
CA SER A 126 -1.23 8.28 17.59
C SER A 126 0.30 8.45 17.57
N THR A 127 1.03 7.92 18.55
CA THR A 127 2.48 8.17 18.68
C THR A 127 3.31 7.68 17.48
N LEU A 128 2.98 6.53 16.89
CA LEU A 128 3.70 6.01 15.71
C LEU A 128 3.35 6.80 14.45
N TYR A 129 2.09 7.21 14.31
CA TYR A 129 1.64 7.99 13.17
C TYR A 129 2.14 9.44 13.23
N ASP A 130 2.33 10.00 14.43
CA ASP A 130 2.86 11.35 14.62
C ASP A 130 4.29 11.48 14.08
N THR A 131 5.17 10.52 14.41
CA THR A 131 6.54 10.47 13.85
C THR A 131 6.52 10.30 12.32
N TYR A 132 5.67 9.42 11.81
CA TYR A 132 5.50 9.22 10.37
C TYR A 132 5.12 10.52 9.65
N TYR A 133 4.13 11.26 10.16
CA TYR A 133 3.72 12.54 9.55
C TYR A 133 4.79 13.62 9.72
N LEU A 134 5.49 13.66 10.86
CA LEU A 134 6.62 14.58 11.07
C LEU A 134 7.70 14.39 10.01
N GLU A 135 8.15 13.16 9.79
CA GLU A 135 9.15 12.84 8.77
C GLU A 135 8.65 13.12 7.35
N LEU A 136 7.37 12.85 7.08
CA LEU A 136 6.77 13.11 5.76
C LEU A 136 6.71 14.61 5.44
N ILE A 137 6.47 15.46 6.45
CA ILE A 137 6.48 16.93 6.33
C ILE A 137 7.90 17.46 6.04
N GLN A 138 8.95 16.75 6.46
CA GLN A 138 10.34 17.10 6.13
C GLN A 138 10.70 16.88 4.65
N ASN A 139 9.72 16.55 3.80
CA ASN A 139 9.90 16.40 2.37
C ASN A 139 10.99 15.38 2.00
N PRO A 140 10.88 14.12 2.45
CA PRO A 140 11.90 13.11 2.21
C PRO A 140 12.01 12.78 0.72
N ASP A 141 13.14 12.17 0.34
CA ASP A 141 13.21 11.41 -0.89
C ASP A 141 12.90 9.94 -0.60
N LEU A 142 11.90 9.40 -1.31
CA LEU A 142 11.54 7.99 -1.17
C LEU A 142 12.27 7.10 -2.16
N TRP A 143 12.89 7.67 -3.20
CA TRP A 143 13.65 6.91 -4.19
C TRP A 143 14.92 6.33 -3.57
N CYS A 144 15.29 5.12 -3.99
CA CYS A 144 16.61 4.56 -3.73
C CYS A 144 17.11 3.76 -4.95
N VAL A 145 18.36 3.30 -4.89
CA VAL A 145 18.96 2.47 -5.96
C VAL A 145 18.17 1.19 -6.28
N GLY A 146 17.38 0.68 -5.33
CA GLY A 146 16.52 -0.49 -5.53
C GLY A 146 15.15 -0.17 -6.11
N SER A 147 14.81 1.10 -6.31
CA SER A 147 13.53 1.50 -6.88
C SER A 147 13.51 1.24 -8.39
N GLN A 148 12.44 0.63 -8.89
CA GLN A 148 12.22 0.36 -10.31
C GLN A 148 11.19 1.31 -10.90
N ARG A 149 11.40 1.69 -12.17
CA ARG A 149 10.41 2.46 -12.91
C ARG A 149 9.28 1.53 -13.34
N TYR A 150 8.03 1.94 -13.12
CA TYR A 150 6.85 1.25 -13.60
C TYR A 150 6.74 1.37 -15.12
N THR A 151 6.58 0.23 -15.78
CA THR A 151 6.46 0.13 -17.25
C THR A 151 5.20 -0.62 -17.69
N GLY A 152 4.46 -1.23 -16.76
CA GLY A 152 3.22 -1.94 -17.04
C GLY A 152 3.02 -3.19 -16.18
N TRP A 153 1.85 -3.83 -16.32
CA TRP A 153 1.50 -5.01 -15.54
C TRP A 153 2.38 -6.24 -15.84
N ARG A 154 2.89 -6.39 -17.08
CA ARG A 154 3.81 -7.48 -17.44
C ARG A 154 5.10 -7.44 -16.64
N GLN A 155 5.60 -6.24 -16.32
CA GLN A 155 6.75 -6.07 -15.44
C GLN A 155 6.41 -6.55 -14.02
N LEU A 156 5.25 -6.14 -13.48
CA LEU A 156 4.84 -6.52 -12.13
C LEU A 156 4.65 -8.03 -12.00
N GLU A 157 4.12 -8.68 -13.03
CA GLU A 157 4.04 -10.13 -13.10
C GLU A 157 5.43 -10.77 -13.17
N ALA A 158 6.32 -10.31 -14.06
CA ALA A 158 7.67 -10.84 -14.19
C ALA A 158 8.50 -10.69 -12.90
N LEU A 159 8.20 -9.68 -12.09
CA LEU A 159 8.77 -9.45 -10.76
C LEU A 159 8.12 -10.31 -9.66
N GLY A 160 7.09 -11.09 -9.97
CA GLY A 160 6.37 -11.93 -9.00
C GLY A 160 5.50 -11.16 -8.01
N LEU A 161 5.13 -9.91 -8.32
CA LEU A 161 4.30 -9.07 -7.44
C LEU A 161 2.81 -9.29 -7.63
N MET A 162 2.41 -9.89 -8.76
CA MET A 162 1.06 -10.31 -9.06
C MET A 162 1.09 -11.59 -9.89
N SER A 163 -0.03 -12.31 -9.90
CA SER A 163 -0.16 -13.56 -10.63
C SER A 163 -1.39 -13.53 -11.51
N ARG A 164 -1.26 -14.04 -12.74
CA ARG A 164 -2.41 -14.38 -13.60
C ARG A 164 -3.14 -15.64 -13.11
N GLY A 165 -2.60 -16.35 -12.11
CA GLY A 165 -3.08 -17.67 -11.72
C GLY A 165 -3.04 -18.66 -12.88
N GLY A 166 -3.99 -19.59 -12.93
CA GLY A 166 -4.11 -20.55 -14.03
C GLY A 166 -4.73 -20.01 -15.33
N TRP A 167 -4.90 -18.69 -15.48
CA TRP A 167 -5.43 -18.11 -16.71
C TRP A 167 -4.33 -18.01 -17.77
N ILE A 168 -4.50 -18.76 -18.86
CA ILE A 168 -3.63 -18.76 -20.06
C ILE A 168 -3.99 -17.60 -20.97
#